data_AF-A0A974AS86-F1
#
_entry.id   AF-A0A974AS86-F1
#
_cell.length_a   1.000
_cell.length_b   1.000
_cell.length_c   1.000
_cell.angle_alpha   90.00
_cell.angle_beta   90.00
_cell.angle_gamma   90.00
#
_symmetry.space_group_name_H-M   'P 1'
#
loop_
_entity.id
_entity.type
_entity.pdbx_description
1 polymer ?
#
loop_
_entity_poly.entity_id
_entity_poly.type
_entity_poly.pdbx_seq_one_letter_code
_entity_poly.pdbx_strand_id
1 'polypeptide(L)'
;MFRTATAARRLALAAFAVLIFSTGAADTARAGKRVALVIGNTMYRSVPSLPNTGNDAKAMAALFTSAGFDVVQSRYDLGVLDFKRTLREFMGMARDADIAVVYYAGHGVEVKGTNYLIPVDAKLARDYDVEDEAIPLDRILSSIEQARTLRLVILDACRDNPFLGKMQRTVSMRAVVNGLATVEPPTGSTLVAYAAKAGSVAADGAGRHSPFTTALLNHITEPGLDVRIAFGRVRDEVLRVTANAQEPFVYGSLGGTTVSLVPAPAAPPVPVVSIRDQQRDYELAERVGTVAGFETFLARNATGFYAELARAQIAKLTERAGQGRAEPPRVVSAKPADPVDAAAEALRQRREAQRAREQAALQTPVAPAPVPPAATPSPVASVPRAEPAGAATNAEQSCRRDRDRLARLRSDPVAEEVLRFERELACEPLRAQVARLRESVVGPVAAPALAAQAARPVSVPTGPVPTAAAPSVATPPPALAAKSAAAPSSAAVSADACRRDQETLARLRADPTREGIARLERELRCETLRPQVVRLRESVAD
;
A
#
# COMPACT_ATOMS: atom_id res chain seq x y z
N MET A 1 -80.67 -1.69 30.46
CA MET A 1 -79.83 -1.89 29.26
C MET A 1 -78.53 -1.07 29.25
N PHE A 2 -78.47 0.19 29.71
CA PHE A 2 -77.30 1.07 29.49
C PHE A 2 -75.93 0.66 30.11
N ARG A 3 -75.84 -0.27 31.07
CA ARG A 3 -74.57 -0.60 31.76
C ARG A 3 -73.64 -1.58 31.02
N THR A 4 -74.12 -2.32 30.01
CA THR A 4 -73.30 -3.33 29.31
C THR A 4 -72.46 -2.75 28.16
N ALA A 5 -72.96 -1.71 27.48
CA ALA A 5 -72.31 -1.12 26.31
C ALA A 5 -70.94 -0.46 26.62
N THR A 6 -70.78 0.12 27.81
CA THR A 6 -69.52 0.77 28.24
C THR A 6 -68.40 -0.20 28.58
N ALA A 7 -68.71 -1.43 29.00
CA ALA A 7 -67.71 -2.47 29.25
C ALA A 7 -67.10 -2.96 27.92
N ALA A 8 -67.95 -3.34 26.96
CA ALA A 8 -67.51 -3.79 25.63
C ALA A 8 -66.66 -2.73 24.91
N ARG A 9 -67.05 -1.45 24.98
CA ARG A 9 -66.33 -0.34 24.33
C ARG A 9 -64.95 -0.07 24.97
N ARG A 10 -64.78 -0.34 26.26
CA ARG A 10 -63.47 -0.27 26.95
C ARG A 10 -62.57 -1.46 26.60
N LEU A 11 -63.14 -2.66 26.53
CA LEU A 11 -62.40 -3.86 26.11
C LEU A 11 -61.90 -3.74 24.66
N ALA A 12 -62.73 -3.21 23.76
CA ALA A 12 -62.35 -2.94 22.37
C ALA A 12 -61.21 -1.92 22.25
N LEU A 13 -61.23 -0.81 23.01
CA LEU A 13 -60.12 0.15 23.01
C LEU A 13 -58.82 -0.45 23.58
N ALA A 14 -58.91 -1.30 24.61
CA ALA A 14 -57.74 -1.99 25.16
C ALA A 14 -57.13 -2.97 24.15
N ALA A 15 -57.95 -3.76 23.46
CA ALA A 15 -57.49 -4.66 22.39
C ALA A 15 -56.84 -3.91 21.22
N PHE A 16 -57.42 -2.77 20.81
CA PHE A 16 -56.88 -1.94 19.73
C PHE A 16 -55.55 -1.27 20.12
N ALA A 17 -55.42 -0.80 21.37
CA ALA A 17 -54.16 -0.27 21.89
C ALA A 17 -53.05 -1.34 21.95
N VAL A 18 -53.39 -2.58 22.35
CA VAL A 18 -52.44 -3.71 22.38
C VAL A 18 -52.01 -4.13 20.98
N LEU A 19 -52.91 -4.12 19.97
CA LEU A 19 -52.51 -4.36 18.57
C LEU A 19 -51.53 -3.29 18.06
N ILE A 20 -51.81 -2.01 18.32
CA ILE A 20 -50.95 -0.90 17.88
C ILE A 20 -49.58 -0.92 18.56
N PHE A 21 -49.50 -1.31 19.84
CA PHE A 21 -48.21 -1.49 20.52
C PHE A 21 -47.45 -2.76 20.10
N SER A 22 -48.12 -3.70 19.43
CA SER A 22 -47.48 -4.92 18.90
C SER A 22 -46.83 -4.72 17.53
N THR A 23 -47.15 -3.62 16.82
CA THR A 23 -46.45 -3.19 15.60
C THR A 23 -45.26 -2.25 15.88
N GLY A 24 -44.61 -2.41 17.04
CA GLY A 24 -43.30 -1.82 17.29
C GLY A 24 -42.33 -2.33 16.23
N ALA A 25 -41.79 -1.44 15.40
CA ALA A 25 -41.04 -1.84 14.22
C ALA A 25 -39.81 -2.67 14.62
N ALA A 26 -39.78 -3.92 14.15
CA ALA A 26 -38.53 -4.60 13.90
C ALA A 26 -37.86 -3.89 12.71
N ASP A 27 -37.16 -2.80 12.99
CA ASP A 27 -36.05 -2.32 12.17
C ASP A 27 -34.97 -3.42 12.18
N THR A 28 -35.25 -4.44 11.38
CA THR A 28 -34.24 -5.35 10.84
C THR A 28 -33.31 -4.48 10.02
N ALA A 29 -32.28 -3.95 10.68
CA ALA A 29 -31.31 -3.03 10.10
C ALA A 29 -30.88 -3.58 8.74
N ARG A 30 -31.40 -2.95 7.68
CA ARG A 30 -31.55 -3.61 6.39
C ARG A 30 -30.17 -3.70 5.76
N ALA A 31 -29.52 -4.85 5.96
CA ALA A 31 -28.17 -5.10 5.50
C ALA A 31 -28.10 -4.72 4.02
N GLY A 32 -27.22 -3.77 3.70
CA GLY A 32 -27.14 -3.22 2.36
C GLY A 32 -26.87 -4.32 1.34
N LYS A 33 -27.48 -4.22 0.15
CA LYS A 33 -27.38 -5.26 -0.87
C LYS A 33 -25.93 -5.36 -1.36
N ARG A 34 -25.33 -6.52 -1.20
CA ARG A 34 -23.93 -6.83 -1.55
C ARG A 34 -23.88 -7.74 -2.77
N VAL A 35 -23.26 -7.29 -3.86
CA VAL A 35 -23.11 -8.08 -5.09
C VAL A 35 -21.64 -8.24 -5.48
N ALA A 36 -21.27 -9.42 -5.96
CA ALA A 36 -19.92 -9.74 -6.41
C ALA A 36 -19.94 -10.37 -7.81
N LEU A 37 -19.03 -9.92 -8.67
CA LEU A 37 -18.67 -10.56 -9.94
C LEU A 37 -17.25 -11.11 -9.79
N VAL A 38 -17.05 -12.38 -10.11
CA VAL A 38 -15.77 -13.08 -9.95
C VAL A 38 -15.39 -13.74 -11.26
N ILE A 39 -14.30 -13.30 -11.88
CA ILE A 39 -13.83 -13.76 -13.18
C ILE A 39 -12.43 -14.37 -13.03
N GLY A 40 -12.26 -15.61 -13.50
CA GLY A 40 -10.94 -16.26 -13.61
C GLY A 40 -10.65 -16.71 -15.04
N ASN A 41 -9.68 -16.09 -15.69
CA ASN A 41 -9.25 -16.46 -17.04
C ASN A 41 -7.91 -17.23 -16.95
N THR A 42 -7.97 -18.53 -17.23
CA THR A 42 -6.88 -19.51 -17.10
C THR A 42 -6.42 -20.05 -18.44
N MET A 43 -7.36 -20.43 -19.33
CA MET A 43 -7.14 -21.25 -20.52
C MET A 43 -6.97 -20.41 -21.80
N TYR A 44 -5.99 -19.52 -21.82
CA TYR A 44 -5.69 -18.67 -22.97
C TYR A 44 -5.34 -19.49 -24.23
N ARG A 45 -5.88 -19.09 -25.39
CA ARG A 45 -5.67 -19.77 -26.67
C ARG A 45 -4.35 -19.41 -27.36
N SER A 46 -3.79 -18.25 -27.03
CA SER A 46 -2.67 -17.63 -27.77
C SER A 46 -1.36 -17.52 -26.97
N VAL A 47 -1.43 -17.68 -25.64
CA VAL A 47 -0.36 -17.48 -24.66
C VAL A 47 -0.45 -18.55 -23.55
N PRO A 48 0.56 -18.75 -22.69
CA PRO A 48 0.52 -19.78 -21.65
C PRO A 48 -0.68 -19.65 -20.71
N SER A 49 -1.12 -20.77 -20.15
CA SER A 49 -2.19 -20.82 -19.15
C SER A 49 -1.71 -20.37 -17.76
N LEU A 50 -2.56 -19.68 -17.01
CA LEU A 50 -2.31 -19.27 -15.62
C LEU A 50 -3.09 -20.16 -14.64
N PRO A 51 -2.53 -21.29 -14.17
CA PRO A 51 -3.32 -22.34 -13.50
C PRO A 51 -3.96 -21.90 -12.17
N ASN A 52 -3.35 -20.99 -11.41
CA ASN A 52 -3.89 -20.59 -10.11
C ASN A 52 -5.07 -19.62 -10.23
N THR A 53 -5.13 -18.78 -11.28
CA THR A 53 -6.26 -17.84 -11.51
C THR A 53 -7.65 -18.51 -11.44
N GLY A 54 -7.77 -19.75 -11.93
CA GLY A 54 -9.00 -20.53 -11.90
C GLY A 54 -9.30 -21.18 -10.55
N ASN A 55 -8.31 -21.34 -9.67
CA ASN A 55 -8.48 -21.74 -8.27
C ASN A 55 -8.82 -20.52 -7.41
N ASP A 56 -8.17 -19.39 -7.67
CA ASP A 56 -8.32 -18.12 -6.99
C ASP A 56 -9.72 -17.52 -7.19
N ALA A 57 -10.19 -17.47 -8.43
CA ALA A 57 -11.57 -17.08 -8.73
C ALA A 57 -12.64 -18.07 -8.19
N LYS A 58 -12.29 -19.33 -7.88
CA LYS A 58 -13.21 -20.25 -7.17
C LYS A 58 -13.22 -19.98 -5.67
N ALA A 59 -12.04 -19.76 -5.08
CA ALA A 59 -11.91 -19.46 -3.65
C ALA A 59 -12.55 -18.12 -3.29
N MET A 60 -12.34 -17.07 -4.10
CA MET A 60 -12.95 -15.75 -3.87
C MET A 60 -14.48 -15.77 -4.06
N ALA A 61 -15.01 -16.56 -5.02
CA ALA A 61 -16.46 -16.75 -5.14
C ALA A 61 -17.05 -17.47 -3.92
N ALA A 62 -16.37 -18.49 -3.40
CA ALA A 62 -16.77 -19.16 -2.17
C ALA A 62 -16.70 -18.21 -0.95
N LEU A 63 -15.66 -17.36 -0.87
CA LEU A 63 -15.48 -16.36 0.19
C LEU A 63 -16.60 -15.30 0.21
N PHE A 64 -16.94 -14.71 -0.94
CA PHE A 64 -18.05 -13.75 -0.99
C PHE A 64 -19.40 -14.41 -0.66
N THR A 65 -19.58 -15.69 -1.02
CA THR A 65 -20.77 -16.47 -0.67
C THR A 65 -20.86 -16.70 0.84
N SER A 66 -19.77 -17.13 1.50
CA SER A 66 -19.76 -17.33 2.97
C SER A 66 -19.81 -16.01 3.77
N ALA A 67 -19.32 -14.91 3.19
CA ALA A 67 -19.50 -13.55 3.68
C ALA A 67 -20.96 -13.04 3.59
N GLY A 68 -21.86 -13.78 2.93
CA GLY A 68 -23.28 -13.49 2.83
C GLY A 68 -23.65 -12.44 1.77
N PHE A 69 -22.89 -12.35 0.68
CA PHE A 69 -23.27 -11.52 -0.47
C PHE A 69 -24.56 -12.05 -1.11
N ASP A 70 -25.52 -11.16 -1.38
CA ASP A 70 -26.84 -11.50 -1.94
C ASP A 70 -26.75 -12.12 -3.34
N VAL A 71 -25.75 -11.72 -4.13
CA VAL A 71 -25.49 -12.27 -5.47
C VAL A 71 -23.99 -12.41 -5.68
N VAL A 72 -23.52 -13.62 -5.97
CA VAL A 72 -22.15 -13.89 -6.41
C VAL A 72 -22.19 -14.52 -7.80
N GLN A 73 -21.92 -13.73 -8.83
CA GLN A 73 -21.83 -14.20 -10.21
C GLN A 73 -20.38 -14.62 -10.50
N SER A 74 -20.12 -15.93 -10.58
CA SER A 74 -18.83 -16.45 -11.07
C SER A 74 -18.85 -16.73 -12.57
N ARG A 75 -17.69 -16.52 -13.21
CA ARG A 75 -17.41 -16.84 -14.62
C ARG A 75 -15.95 -17.28 -14.77
N TYR A 76 -15.70 -18.16 -15.72
CA TYR A 76 -14.36 -18.69 -16.01
C TYR A 76 -14.11 -18.69 -17.51
N ASP A 77 -12.85 -18.49 -17.90
CA ASP A 77 -12.36 -18.57 -19.29
C ASP A 77 -13.22 -17.79 -20.30
N LEU A 78 -13.51 -16.52 -19.97
CA LEU A 78 -14.38 -15.67 -20.79
C LEU A 78 -13.69 -15.21 -22.07
N GLY A 79 -14.35 -15.45 -23.21
CA GLY A 79 -14.05 -14.79 -24.47
C GLY A 79 -14.60 -13.36 -24.53
N VAL A 80 -14.08 -12.53 -25.43
CA VAL A 80 -14.29 -11.07 -25.45
C VAL A 80 -15.77 -10.67 -25.49
N LEU A 81 -16.61 -11.40 -26.24
CA LEU A 81 -18.05 -11.14 -26.33
C LEU A 81 -18.79 -11.51 -25.05
N ASP A 82 -18.47 -12.65 -24.44
CA ASP A 82 -19.09 -13.13 -23.20
C ASP A 82 -18.67 -12.28 -21.99
N PHE A 83 -17.44 -11.76 -21.98
CA PHE A 83 -16.97 -10.76 -21.02
C PHE A 83 -17.73 -9.43 -21.20
N LYS A 84 -17.81 -8.92 -22.44
CA LYS A 84 -18.58 -7.70 -22.78
C LYS A 84 -20.08 -7.83 -22.47
N ARG A 85 -20.64 -9.05 -22.42
CA ARG A 85 -22.01 -9.35 -21.96
C ARG A 85 -22.12 -9.49 -20.43
N THR A 86 -21.22 -10.24 -19.78
CA THR A 86 -21.18 -10.44 -18.33
C THR A 86 -21.16 -9.10 -17.57
N LEU A 87 -20.33 -8.15 -18.00
CA LEU A 87 -20.29 -6.81 -17.38
C LEU A 87 -21.62 -6.04 -17.52
N ARG A 88 -22.41 -6.30 -18.58
CA ARG A 88 -23.75 -5.70 -18.77
C ARG A 88 -24.79 -6.37 -17.88
N GLU A 89 -24.71 -7.69 -17.69
CA GLU A 89 -25.54 -8.43 -16.73
C GLU A 89 -25.30 -7.90 -15.31
N PHE A 90 -24.03 -7.82 -14.89
CA PHE A 90 -23.65 -7.38 -13.55
C PHE A 90 -23.97 -5.89 -13.28
N MET A 91 -23.83 -5.02 -14.29
CA MET A 91 -24.29 -3.62 -14.21
C MET A 91 -25.78 -3.50 -13.89
N GLY A 92 -26.61 -4.48 -14.29
CA GLY A 92 -28.02 -4.55 -13.88
C GLY A 92 -28.17 -4.88 -12.39
N MET A 93 -27.33 -5.77 -11.85
CA MET A 93 -27.36 -6.21 -10.45
C MET A 93 -26.86 -5.14 -9.49
N ALA A 94 -25.85 -4.37 -9.91
CA ALA A 94 -25.16 -3.35 -9.12
C ALA A 94 -25.96 -2.06 -8.89
N ARG A 95 -27.03 -1.77 -9.68
CA ARG A 95 -27.80 -0.50 -9.57
C ARG A 95 -28.42 -0.29 -8.19
N ASP A 96 -28.93 -1.37 -7.60
CA ASP A 96 -29.57 -1.36 -6.28
C ASP A 96 -28.62 -1.81 -5.17
N ALA A 97 -27.33 -1.97 -5.47
CA ALA A 97 -26.34 -2.47 -4.52
C ALA A 97 -25.74 -1.34 -3.69
N ASP A 98 -25.63 -1.57 -2.39
CA ASP A 98 -24.87 -0.69 -1.50
C ASP A 98 -23.37 -1.02 -1.60
N ILE A 99 -23.01 -2.30 -1.84
CA ILE A 99 -21.64 -2.72 -2.18
C ILE A 99 -21.65 -3.52 -3.47
N ALA A 100 -20.81 -3.13 -4.44
CA ALA A 100 -20.52 -3.94 -5.62
C ALA A 100 -19.01 -4.21 -5.71
N VAL A 101 -18.65 -5.49 -5.81
CA VAL A 101 -17.28 -5.98 -5.94
C VAL A 101 -17.08 -6.63 -7.31
N VAL A 102 -16.01 -6.31 -8.01
CA VAL A 102 -15.49 -7.12 -9.12
C VAL A 102 -14.13 -7.67 -8.72
N TYR A 103 -13.97 -8.98 -8.77
CA TYR A 103 -12.68 -9.65 -8.70
C TYR A 103 -12.33 -10.24 -10.06
N TYR A 104 -11.09 -10.01 -10.51
CA TYR A 104 -10.53 -10.62 -11.71
C TYR A 104 -9.17 -11.24 -11.44
N ALA A 105 -8.98 -12.48 -11.89
CA ALA A 105 -7.68 -13.13 -11.99
C ALA A 105 -7.37 -13.51 -13.46
N GLY A 106 -6.17 -13.17 -13.94
CA GLY A 106 -5.78 -13.41 -15.34
C GLY A 106 -4.64 -12.50 -15.83
N HIS A 107 -4.49 -12.38 -17.14
CA HIS A 107 -3.57 -11.40 -17.74
C HIS A 107 -4.20 -10.00 -17.82
N GLY A 108 -3.37 -8.98 -17.62
CA GLY A 108 -3.71 -7.58 -17.89
C GLY A 108 -2.53 -6.87 -18.56
N VAL A 109 -2.81 -5.84 -19.36
CA VAL A 109 -1.79 -5.07 -20.10
C VAL A 109 -2.09 -3.57 -20.07
N GLU A 110 -1.05 -2.76 -20.06
CA GLU A 110 -1.11 -1.31 -20.23
C GLU A 110 -0.76 -0.93 -21.66
N VAL A 111 -1.63 -0.16 -22.31
CA VAL A 111 -1.37 0.39 -23.65
C VAL A 111 -1.80 1.86 -23.68
N LYS A 112 -0.86 2.76 -24.01
CA LYS A 112 -1.04 4.22 -23.99
C LYS A 112 -1.50 4.78 -22.62
N GLY A 113 -1.19 4.11 -21.51
CA GLY A 113 -1.68 4.47 -20.17
C GLY A 113 -3.11 4.00 -19.86
N THR A 114 -3.76 3.26 -20.76
CA THR A 114 -5.06 2.63 -20.51
C THR A 114 -4.89 1.16 -20.11
N ASN A 115 -5.66 0.74 -19.12
CA ASN A 115 -5.64 -0.62 -18.58
C ASN A 115 -6.60 -1.55 -19.30
N TYR A 116 -6.10 -2.70 -19.76
CA TYR A 116 -6.89 -3.72 -20.43
C TYR A 116 -6.76 -5.07 -19.72
N LEU A 117 -7.88 -5.73 -19.45
CA LEU A 117 -7.93 -7.14 -19.03
C LEU A 117 -8.13 -8.02 -20.26
N ILE A 118 -7.49 -9.20 -20.26
CA ILE A 118 -7.36 -10.04 -21.45
C ILE A 118 -8.36 -11.22 -21.41
N PRO A 119 -9.30 -11.30 -22.38
CA PRO A 119 -10.10 -12.50 -22.63
C PRO A 119 -9.27 -13.69 -23.11
N VAL A 120 -9.73 -14.92 -22.86
CA VAL A 120 -8.95 -16.12 -23.24
C VAL A 120 -8.85 -16.35 -24.76
N ASP A 121 -9.72 -15.70 -25.54
CA ASP A 121 -9.75 -15.79 -27.01
C ASP A 121 -8.96 -14.69 -27.74
N ALA A 122 -8.37 -13.74 -27.00
CA ALA A 122 -7.53 -12.70 -27.55
C ALA A 122 -6.25 -13.27 -28.20
N LYS A 123 -5.82 -12.63 -29.28
CA LYS A 123 -4.63 -12.96 -30.08
C LYS A 123 -3.57 -11.87 -29.98
N LEU A 124 -4.01 -10.60 -29.90
CA LEU A 124 -3.19 -9.38 -29.83
C LEU A 124 -2.02 -9.42 -30.83
N ALA A 125 -2.34 -9.74 -32.08
CA ALA A 125 -1.35 -9.94 -33.14
C ALA A 125 -0.60 -8.65 -33.47
N ARG A 126 -1.27 -7.50 -33.30
CA ARG A 126 -0.72 -6.15 -33.40
C ARG A 126 -1.10 -5.36 -32.16
N ASP A 127 -0.35 -4.30 -31.88
CA ASP A 127 -0.58 -3.40 -30.75
C ASP A 127 -2.00 -2.78 -30.71
N TYR A 128 -2.57 -2.40 -31.86
CA TYR A 128 -3.91 -1.83 -31.94
C TYR A 128 -5.05 -2.85 -31.76
N ASP A 129 -4.80 -4.15 -31.91
CA ASP A 129 -5.82 -5.19 -31.74
C ASP A 129 -6.37 -5.24 -30.29
N VAL A 130 -5.67 -4.62 -29.33
CA VAL A 130 -6.08 -4.53 -27.92
C VAL A 130 -7.40 -3.78 -27.73
N GLU A 131 -7.69 -2.77 -28.56
CA GLU A 131 -8.89 -1.93 -28.41
C GLU A 131 -10.17 -2.71 -28.76
N ASP A 132 -10.07 -3.70 -29.66
CA ASP A 132 -11.14 -4.61 -30.05
C ASP A 132 -11.18 -5.92 -29.23
N GLU A 133 -10.04 -6.60 -29.07
CA GLU A 133 -9.96 -7.95 -28.49
C GLU A 133 -9.92 -7.97 -26.95
N ALA A 134 -9.59 -6.85 -26.29
CA ALA A 134 -9.51 -6.78 -24.82
C ALA A 134 -10.67 -6.01 -24.15
N ILE A 135 -10.59 -5.87 -22.83
CA ILE A 135 -11.60 -5.20 -21.99
C ILE A 135 -10.93 -4.04 -21.23
N PRO A 136 -11.22 -2.76 -21.54
CA PRO A 136 -10.69 -1.65 -20.77
C PRO A 136 -11.25 -1.65 -19.34
N LEU A 137 -10.41 -1.39 -18.35
CA LEU A 137 -10.75 -1.39 -16.92
C LEU A 137 -11.87 -0.40 -16.60
N ASP A 138 -11.93 0.74 -17.30
CA ASP A 138 -12.97 1.75 -17.16
C ASP A 138 -14.38 1.17 -17.39
N ARG A 139 -14.51 0.19 -18.31
CA ARG A 139 -15.78 -0.52 -18.55
C ARG A 139 -16.22 -1.37 -17.36
N ILE A 140 -15.28 -1.78 -16.52
CA ILE A 140 -15.54 -2.52 -15.28
C ILE A 140 -15.92 -1.54 -14.17
N LEU A 141 -15.24 -0.39 -14.08
CA LEU A 141 -15.61 0.71 -13.18
C LEU A 141 -17.05 1.19 -13.46
N SER A 142 -17.40 1.47 -14.72
CA SER A 142 -18.78 1.78 -15.14
C SER A 142 -19.78 0.64 -14.85
N SER A 143 -19.35 -0.62 -14.77
CA SER A 143 -20.25 -1.72 -14.40
C SER A 143 -20.66 -1.72 -12.93
N ILE A 144 -19.92 -1.02 -12.06
CA ILE A 144 -20.24 -0.87 -10.63
C ILE A 144 -20.57 0.58 -10.20
N GLU A 145 -20.46 1.53 -11.12
CA GLU A 145 -20.63 2.98 -10.87
C GLU A 145 -21.97 3.38 -10.21
N GLN A 146 -23.03 2.58 -10.36
CA GLN A 146 -24.32 2.84 -9.72
C GLN A 146 -24.43 2.33 -8.26
N ALA A 147 -23.45 1.57 -7.76
CA ALA A 147 -23.45 1.13 -6.36
C ALA A 147 -23.17 2.30 -5.41
N ARG A 148 -23.74 2.23 -4.20
CA ARG A 148 -23.93 3.42 -3.34
C ARG A 148 -22.82 3.70 -2.33
N THR A 149 -22.35 2.68 -1.62
CA THR A 149 -21.45 2.81 -0.45
C THR A 149 -20.03 2.34 -0.75
N LEU A 150 -19.87 1.28 -1.55
CA LEU A 150 -18.57 0.79 -1.97
C LEU A 150 -18.60 0.22 -3.39
N ARG A 151 -17.69 0.72 -4.22
CA ARG A 151 -17.36 0.22 -5.56
C ARG A 151 -15.94 -0.31 -5.49
N LEU A 152 -15.77 -1.63 -5.49
CA LEU A 152 -14.47 -2.25 -5.31
C LEU A 152 -14.10 -3.09 -6.53
N VAL A 153 -12.96 -2.78 -7.16
CA VAL A 153 -12.34 -3.67 -8.16
C VAL A 153 -11.07 -4.25 -7.57
N ILE A 154 -10.90 -5.56 -7.68
CA ILE A 154 -9.74 -6.33 -7.22
C ILE A 154 -9.13 -7.01 -8.45
N LEU A 155 -7.88 -6.69 -8.75
CA LEU A 155 -7.14 -7.17 -9.91
C LEU A 155 -5.95 -8.03 -9.48
N ASP A 156 -6.17 -9.34 -9.44
CA ASP A 156 -5.11 -10.35 -9.31
C ASP A 156 -4.54 -10.69 -10.68
N ALA A 157 -3.99 -9.67 -11.33
CA ALA A 157 -3.57 -9.74 -12.73
C ALA A 157 -2.04 -9.65 -12.88
N CYS A 158 -1.46 -10.61 -13.59
CA CYS A 158 -0.07 -10.52 -14.02
C CYS A 158 0.06 -9.38 -15.03
N ARG A 159 0.93 -8.41 -14.70
CA ARG A 159 1.24 -7.19 -15.45
C ARG A 159 2.28 -7.39 -16.58
N ASP A 160 2.95 -8.53 -16.61
CA ASP A 160 3.75 -8.92 -17.78
C ASP A 160 2.81 -9.25 -18.93
N ASN A 161 3.05 -8.62 -20.08
CA ASN A 161 2.29 -8.86 -21.30
C ASN A 161 2.90 -10.06 -22.06
N PRO A 162 2.27 -11.26 -22.05
CA PRO A 162 2.83 -12.46 -22.68
C PRO A 162 2.81 -12.41 -24.21
N PHE A 163 2.16 -11.41 -24.80
CA PHE A 163 2.07 -11.22 -26.25
C PHE A 163 3.28 -10.43 -26.80
N LEU A 164 4.12 -9.79 -25.97
CA LEU A 164 5.22 -8.91 -26.42
C LEU A 164 6.25 -9.55 -27.37
N GLY A 165 6.37 -10.89 -27.36
CA GLY A 165 7.23 -11.68 -28.25
C GLY A 165 6.53 -12.20 -29.53
N LYS A 166 5.22 -11.96 -29.68
CA LYS A 166 4.40 -12.36 -30.85
C LYS A 166 3.74 -11.15 -31.54
N MET A 167 3.44 -10.11 -30.77
CA MET A 167 2.78 -8.87 -31.19
C MET A 167 3.68 -8.03 -32.10
N GLN A 168 3.18 -7.73 -33.29
CA GLN A 168 3.77 -6.75 -34.19
C GLN A 168 3.51 -5.34 -33.62
N ARG A 169 4.59 -4.63 -33.28
CA ARG A 169 4.53 -3.24 -32.83
C ARG A 169 4.47 -2.33 -34.06
N THR A 170 3.37 -1.61 -34.21
CA THR A 170 3.17 -0.56 -35.20
C THR A 170 3.81 0.74 -34.69
N VAL A 171 4.31 1.59 -35.59
CA VAL A 171 5.12 2.79 -35.23
C VAL A 171 4.39 3.79 -34.31
N SER A 172 3.06 3.70 -34.23
CA SER A 172 2.19 4.64 -33.50
C SER A 172 1.97 4.31 -32.02
N MET A 173 2.34 3.13 -31.50
CA MET A 173 2.04 2.73 -30.10
C MET A 173 3.31 2.43 -29.30
N ARG A 174 4.20 3.43 -29.21
CA ARG A 174 5.48 3.39 -28.47
C ARG A 174 5.36 3.24 -26.93
N ALA A 175 4.18 2.92 -26.40
CA ALA A 175 3.88 2.81 -24.97
C ALA A 175 3.00 1.59 -24.68
N VAL A 176 3.51 0.39 -24.95
CA VAL A 176 3.07 -0.86 -24.32
C VAL A 176 4.04 -1.12 -23.18
N VAL A 177 3.59 -0.98 -21.94
CA VAL A 177 4.42 -1.06 -20.73
C VAL A 177 4.15 -2.40 -20.03
N ASN A 178 5.16 -2.99 -19.37
CA ASN A 178 4.94 -4.11 -18.45
C ASN A 178 4.20 -3.56 -17.20
N GLY A 179 2.88 -3.57 -17.26
CA GLY A 179 2.07 -2.80 -16.34
C GLY A 179 0.58 -2.96 -16.52
N LEU A 180 -0.09 -2.41 -15.51
CA LEU A 180 -1.32 -1.66 -15.60
C LEU A 180 -0.96 -0.24 -15.10
N ALA A 181 -1.42 0.80 -15.77
CA ALA A 181 -1.30 2.19 -15.33
C ALA A 181 -1.92 2.40 -13.94
N THR A 182 -1.47 3.44 -13.25
CA THR A 182 -2.22 4.05 -12.14
C THR A 182 -3.60 4.50 -12.67
N VAL A 183 -4.67 4.19 -11.93
CA VAL A 183 -6.02 4.70 -12.23
C VAL A 183 -6.54 5.42 -11.00
N GLU A 184 -6.81 6.71 -11.14
CA GLU A 184 -7.48 7.55 -10.16
C GLU A 184 -8.99 7.50 -10.43
N PRO A 185 -9.82 6.85 -9.59
CA PRO A 185 -11.25 6.75 -9.84
C PRO A 185 -11.93 8.13 -9.74
N PRO A 186 -12.85 8.49 -10.66
CA PRO A 186 -13.45 9.83 -10.72
C PRO A 186 -14.44 10.13 -9.59
N THR A 187 -14.67 9.19 -8.65
CA THR A 187 -15.65 9.31 -7.57
C THR A 187 -15.12 8.72 -6.26
N GLY A 188 -15.31 9.45 -5.17
CA GLY A 188 -15.21 8.88 -3.83
C GLY A 188 -16.22 7.74 -3.64
N SER A 189 -15.91 6.80 -2.75
CA SER A 189 -16.55 5.48 -2.62
C SER A 189 -16.12 4.44 -3.66
N THR A 190 -15.07 4.73 -4.45
CA THR A 190 -14.44 3.77 -5.37
C THR A 190 -13.02 3.42 -4.93
N LEU A 191 -12.70 2.12 -4.89
CA LEU A 191 -11.36 1.59 -4.68
C LEU A 191 -10.98 0.61 -5.80
N VAL A 192 -9.71 0.67 -6.23
CA VAL A 192 -9.12 -0.31 -7.17
C VAL A 192 -7.86 -0.89 -6.53
N ALA A 193 -7.94 -2.15 -6.12
CA ALA A 193 -6.86 -2.90 -5.51
C ALA A 193 -6.13 -3.76 -6.55
N TYR A 194 -4.82 -3.60 -6.66
CA TYR A 194 -3.94 -4.35 -7.56
C TYR A 194 -3.04 -5.28 -6.75
N ALA A 195 -2.85 -6.52 -7.23
CA ALA A 195 -1.90 -7.47 -6.65
C ALA A 195 -0.44 -6.96 -6.64
N ALA A 196 -0.09 -6.06 -7.55
CA ALA A 196 1.20 -5.40 -7.63
C ALA A 196 1.05 -3.94 -8.08
N LYS A 197 1.87 -3.04 -7.52
CA LYS A 197 1.95 -1.62 -7.83
C LYS A 197 2.34 -1.31 -9.30
N ALA A 198 2.22 -0.04 -9.68
CA ALA A 198 2.68 0.47 -10.97
C ALA A 198 4.14 0.02 -11.28
N GLY A 199 4.36 -0.52 -12.47
CA GLY A 199 5.67 -0.96 -12.95
C GLY A 199 6.27 -2.24 -12.35
N SER A 200 5.56 -3.00 -11.49
CA SER A 200 6.05 -4.29 -10.96
C SER A 200 5.12 -5.47 -11.26
N VAL A 201 5.61 -6.69 -11.22
CA VAL A 201 4.86 -7.92 -11.58
C VAL A 201 4.18 -8.54 -10.36
N ALA A 202 3.01 -9.16 -10.57
CA ALA A 202 2.35 -10.03 -9.59
C ALA A 202 2.61 -11.51 -9.93
N ALA A 203 2.92 -12.34 -8.94
CA ALA A 203 3.22 -13.75 -9.14
C ALA A 203 1.96 -14.64 -9.05
N ASP A 204 1.77 -15.56 -10.00
CA ASP A 204 0.73 -16.61 -9.96
C ASP A 204 0.91 -17.57 -8.75
N GLY A 205 2.11 -17.60 -8.17
CA GLY A 205 2.45 -18.37 -6.96
C GLY A 205 2.86 -19.82 -7.25
N ALA A 206 3.58 -20.43 -6.30
CA ALA A 206 3.97 -21.84 -6.35
C ALA A 206 3.05 -22.76 -5.51
N GLY A 207 2.03 -22.19 -4.87
CA GLY A 207 1.01 -22.91 -4.11
C GLY A 207 -0.25 -23.19 -4.92
N ARG A 208 -1.36 -23.44 -4.22
CA ARG A 208 -2.71 -23.61 -4.82
C ARG A 208 -3.35 -22.29 -5.29
N HIS A 209 -2.77 -21.17 -4.85
CA HIS A 209 -3.31 -19.81 -4.94
C HIS A 209 -2.17 -18.81 -5.13
N SER A 210 -2.46 -17.66 -5.74
CA SER A 210 -1.50 -16.53 -5.75
C SER A 210 -1.20 -16.04 -4.33
N PRO A 211 -0.06 -15.35 -4.09
CA PRO A 211 0.22 -14.73 -2.80
C PRO A 211 -0.83 -13.69 -2.41
N PHE A 212 -1.36 -12.94 -3.38
CA PHE A 212 -2.34 -11.89 -3.15
C PHE A 212 -3.73 -12.47 -2.83
N THR A 213 -4.19 -13.49 -3.57
CA THR A 213 -5.45 -14.16 -3.23
C THR A 213 -5.35 -14.94 -1.92
N THR A 214 -4.21 -15.54 -1.60
CA THR A 214 -3.98 -16.14 -0.27
C THR A 214 -4.20 -15.11 0.84
N ALA A 215 -3.61 -13.92 0.73
CA ALA A 215 -3.77 -12.85 1.71
C ALA A 215 -5.19 -12.24 1.73
N LEU A 216 -5.86 -12.13 0.58
CA LEU A 216 -7.26 -11.70 0.50
C LEU A 216 -8.18 -12.65 1.28
N LEU A 217 -8.04 -13.96 1.06
CA LEU A 217 -8.83 -15.01 1.74
C LEU A 217 -8.69 -14.96 3.26
N ASN A 218 -7.52 -14.51 3.77
CA ASN A 218 -7.24 -14.38 5.20
C ASN A 218 -7.85 -13.13 5.85
N HIS A 219 -8.10 -12.05 5.09
CA HIS A 219 -8.29 -10.71 5.68
C HIS A 219 -9.45 -9.88 5.12
N ILE A 220 -9.89 -10.08 3.87
CA ILE A 220 -10.79 -9.12 3.20
C ILE A 220 -12.25 -9.19 3.68
N THR A 221 -12.64 -10.27 4.35
CA THR A 221 -13.98 -10.51 4.91
C THR A 221 -14.00 -10.64 6.43
N GLU A 222 -13.01 -10.08 7.14
CA GLU A 222 -12.98 -10.06 8.60
C GLU A 222 -14.15 -9.23 9.16
N PRO A 223 -15.05 -9.80 10.00
CA PRO A 223 -16.29 -9.14 10.43
C PRO A 223 -16.06 -7.81 11.13
N GLY A 224 -16.57 -6.72 10.55
CA GLY A 224 -16.47 -5.36 11.07
C GLY A 224 -15.15 -4.64 10.75
N LEU A 225 -14.18 -5.29 10.10
CA LEU A 225 -12.91 -4.66 9.74
C LEU A 225 -13.11 -3.68 8.58
N ASP A 226 -12.57 -2.46 8.70
CA ASP A 226 -12.58 -1.50 7.59
C ASP A 226 -11.77 -2.01 6.41
N VAL A 227 -12.31 -1.90 5.20
CA VAL A 227 -11.72 -2.42 3.97
C VAL A 227 -10.34 -1.83 3.66
N ARG A 228 -10.04 -0.58 4.09
CA ARG A 228 -8.71 0.02 3.96
C ARG A 228 -7.69 -0.67 4.87
N ILE A 229 -8.10 -1.01 6.10
CA ILE A 229 -7.26 -1.76 7.06
C ILE A 229 -7.10 -3.21 6.62
N ALA A 230 -8.15 -3.82 6.06
CA ALA A 230 -8.08 -5.15 5.46
C ALA A 230 -7.05 -5.20 4.31
N PHE A 231 -7.10 -4.24 3.37
CA PHE A 231 -6.08 -4.12 2.33
C PHE A 231 -4.66 -3.79 2.85
N GLY A 232 -4.56 -3.07 3.97
CA GLY A 232 -3.29 -2.91 4.69
C GLY A 232 -2.69 -4.25 5.11
N ARG A 233 -3.48 -5.09 5.80
CA ARG A 233 -3.06 -6.45 6.21
C ARG A 233 -2.71 -7.33 5.01
N VAL A 234 -3.48 -7.25 3.91
CA VAL A 234 -3.19 -7.95 2.65
C VAL A 234 -1.83 -7.52 2.08
N ARG A 235 -1.53 -6.21 2.03
CA ARG A 235 -0.24 -5.69 1.57
C ARG A 235 0.91 -6.17 2.45
N ASP A 236 0.75 -6.08 3.77
CA ASP A 236 1.79 -6.48 4.73
C ASP A 236 2.06 -8.00 4.67
N GLU A 237 1.03 -8.84 4.49
CA GLU A 237 1.21 -10.27 4.27
C GLU A 237 1.91 -10.58 2.93
N VAL A 238 1.51 -9.96 1.82
CA VAL A 238 2.15 -10.22 0.52
C VAL A 238 3.61 -9.77 0.52
N LEU A 239 3.93 -8.61 1.10
CA LEU A 239 5.32 -8.17 1.30
C LEU A 239 6.11 -9.19 2.12
N ARG A 240 5.53 -9.71 3.21
CA ARG A 240 6.13 -10.73 4.08
C ARG A 240 6.40 -12.05 3.35
N VAL A 241 5.43 -12.61 2.62
CA VAL A 241 5.59 -13.93 1.97
C VAL A 241 6.37 -13.88 0.67
N THR A 242 6.45 -12.73 0.00
CA THR A 242 7.26 -12.54 -1.23
C THR A 242 8.62 -11.91 -0.97
N ALA A 243 9.02 -11.72 0.30
CA ALA A 243 10.25 -11.03 0.70
C ALA A 243 10.42 -9.64 0.06
N ASN A 244 9.32 -8.90 -0.07
CA ASN A 244 9.16 -7.60 -0.74
C ASN A 244 9.32 -7.62 -2.28
N ALA A 245 9.32 -8.78 -2.93
CA ALA A 245 9.34 -8.86 -4.39
C ALA A 245 8.01 -8.41 -5.04
N GLN A 246 6.89 -8.54 -4.32
CA GLN A 246 5.57 -8.09 -4.74
C GLN A 246 4.97 -7.14 -3.69
N GLU A 247 4.49 -5.98 -4.13
CA GLU A 247 3.83 -4.99 -3.28
C GLU A 247 2.44 -4.66 -3.84
N PRO A 248 1.35 -5.15 -3.20
CA PRO A 248 -0.01 -4.74 -3.54
C PRO A 248 -0.24 -3.26 -3.31
N PHE A 249 -1.12 -2.65 -4.10
CA PHE A 249 -1.44 -1.23 -4.00
C PHE A 249 -2.92 -0.97 -4.24
N VAL A 250 -3.50 0.02 -3.55
CA VAL A 250 -4.90 0.41 -3.69
C VAL A 250 -4.99 1.88 -4.08
N TYR A 251 -5.78 2.18 -5.10
CA TYR A 251 -6.04 3.54 -5.60
C TYR A 251 -7.50 3.93 -5.35
N GLY A 252 -7.78 5.23 -5.36
CA GLY A 252 -9.08 5.81 -5.03
C GLY A 252 -9.28 6.10 -3.54
N SER A 253 -10.49 6.51 -3.18
CA SER A 253 -10.79 7.06 -1.86
C SER A 253 -12.17 6.67 -1.34
N LEU A 254 -12.28 6.50 -0.03
CA LEU A 254 -13.52 6.33 0.72
C LEU A 254 -13.71 7.49 1.70
N GLY A 255 -14.96 7.78 2.07
CA GLY A 255 -15.28 8.76 3.10
C GLY A 255 -14.79 8.37 4.51
N GLY A 256 -14.97 9.26 5.48
CA GLY A 256 -14.51 9.06 6.87
C GLY A 256 -15.26 7.98 7.65
N THR A 257 -16.34 7.41 7.11
CA THR A 257 -17.08 6.29 7.71
C THR A 257 -16.32 4.97 7.59
N THR A 258 -16.50 4.08 8.57
CA THR A 258 -16.06 2.68 8.47
C THR A 258 -16.84 1.96 7.37
N VAL A 259 -16.15 1.27 6.47
CA VAL A 259 -16.76 0.47 5.39
C VAL A 259 -16.20 -0.94 5.44
N SER A 260 -17.03 -1.94 5.72
CA SER A 260 -16.63 -3.36 5.80
C SER A 260 -17.44 -4.21 4.82
N LEU A 261 -16.85 -5.29 4.31
CA LEU A 261 -17.54 -6.26 3.45
C LEU A 261 -18.47 -7.19 4.24
N VAL A 262 -18.17 -7.42 5.52
CA VAL A 262 -18.95 -8.25 6.45
C VAL A 262 -19.27 -7.41 7.68
N PRO A 263 -20.56 -7.19 8.03
CA PRO A 263 -20.92 -6.47 9.24
C PRO A 263 -20.24 -7.05 10.49
N ALA A 264 -19.89 -6.18 11.45
CA ALA A 264 -19.46 -6.65 12.77
C ALA A 264 -20.55 -7.56 13.37
N PRO A 265 -20.20 -8.64 14.09
CA PRO A 265 -21.18 -9.43 14.80
C PRO A 265 -21.92 -8.50 15.76
N ALA A 266 -23.26 -8.53 15.74
CA ALA A 266 -24.04 -7.77 16.70
C ALA A 266 -23.59 -8.18 18.11
N ALA A 267 -23.16 -7.21 18.92
CA ALA A 267 -22.74 -7.48 20.29
C ALA A 267 -23.89 -8.22 20.99
N PRO A 268 -23.61 -9.32 21.73
CA PRO A 268 -24.67 -10.09 22.38
C PRO A 268 -25.48 -9.13 23.25
N PRO A 269 -26.83 -9.14 23.14
CA PRO A 269 -27.66 -8.13 23.78
C PRO A 269 -27.39 -8.18 25.28
N VAL A 270 -26.72 -7.14 25.79
CA VAL A 270 -26.40 -7.01 27.21
C VAL A 270 -27.74 -7.09 27.93
N PRO A 271 -27.96 -8.10 28.81
CA PRO A 271 -29.29 -8.33 29.35
C PRO A 271 -29.71 -7.09 30.13
N VAL A 272 -30.72 -6.38 29.62
CA VAL A 272 -31.26 -5.18 30.26
C VAL A 272 -32.13 -5.66 31.43
N VAL A 273 -31.47 -6.12 32.49
CA VAL A 273 -32.08 -6.49 33.76
C VAL A 273 -32.93 -5.31 34.19
N SER A 274 -34.25 -5.52 34.33
CA SER A 274 -35.17 -4.40 34.58
C SER A 274 -34.82 -3.74 35.91
N ILE A 275 -35.08 -2.44 36.06
CA ILE A 275 -34.75 -1.72 37.30
C ILE A 275 -35.41 -2.37 38.53
N ARG A 276 -36.56 -3.05 38.35
CA ARG A 276 -37.23 -3.83 39.41
C ARG A 276 -36.48 -5.11 39.78
N ASP A 277 -35.86 -5.78 38.82
CA ASP A 277 -35.08 -6.99 39.07
C ASP A 277 -33.70 -6.63 39.64
N GLN A 278 -33.08 -5.54 39.17
CA GLN A 278 -31.90 -4.94 39.81
C GLN A 278 -32.16 -4.59 41.28
N GLN A 279 -33.31 -3.97 41.57
CA GLN A 279 -33.70 -3.67 42.95
C GLN A 279 -33.82 -4.96 43.80
N ARG A 280 -34.47 -6.01 43.28
CA ARG A 280 -34.69 -7.27 44.03
C ARG A 280 -33.40 -8.06 44.25
N ASP A 281 -32.51 -8.10 43.26
CA ASP A 281 -31.18 -8.71 43.41
C ASP A 281 -30.30 -7.89 44.39
N TYR A 282 -30.45 -6.56 44.42
CA TYR A 282 -29.77 -5.69 45.39
C TYR A 282 -30.31 -5.87 46.82
N GLU A 283 -31.65 -5.92 46.99
CA GLU A 283 -32.29 -6.23 48.28
C GLU A 283 -31.87 -7.61 48.82
N LEU A 284 -31.61 -8.58 47.94
CA LEU A 284 -31.07 -9.88 48.33
C LEU A 284 -29.61 -9.77 48.81
N ALA A 285 -28.78 -9.00 48.11
CA ALA A 285 -27.40 -8.73 48.52
C ALA A 285 -27.33 -8.00 49.88
N GLU A 286 -28.22 -7.04 50.15
CA GLU A 286 -28.32 -6.38 51.46
C GLU A 286 -28.74 -7.34 52.58
N ARG A 287 -29.62 -8.31 52.32
CA ARG A 287 -29.99 -9.36 53.29
C ARG A 287 -28.84 -10.33 53.58
N VAL A 288 -27.96 -10.59 52.59
CA VAL A 288 -26.75 -11.41 52.77
C VAL A 288 -25.68 -10.63 53.54
N GLY A 289 -25.53 -9.32 53.28
CA GLY A 289 -24.70 -8.42 54.08
C GLY A 289 -23.19 -8.67 54.03
N THR A 290 -22.70 -9.43 53.05
CA THR A 290 -21.27 -9.75 52.86
C THR A 290 -20.72 -9.18 51.56
N VAL A 291 -19.40 -8.95 51.51
CA VAL A 291 -18.69 -8.49 50.30
C VAL A 291 -18.99 -9.40 49.11
N ALA A 292 -18.85 -10.73 49.27
CA ALA A 292 -19.16 -11.72 48.24
C ALA A 292 -20.62 -11.67 47.74
N GLY A 293 -21.59 -11.29 48.60
CA GLY A 293 -22.98 -11.08 48.20
C GLY A 293 -23.15 -9.90 47.24
N PHE A 294 -22.51 -8.77 47.54
CA PHE A 294 -22.51 -7.59 46.66
C PHE A 294 -21.64 -7.78 45.40
N GLU A 295 -20.55 -8.53 45.47
CA GLU A 295 -19.76 -8.92 44.29
C GLU A 295 -20.58 -9.83 43.34
N THR A 296 -21.35 -10.78 43.89
CA THR A 296 -22.27 -11.63 43.11
C THR A 296 -23.37 -10.80 42.43
N PHE A 297 -23.87 -9.74 43.09
CA PHE A 297 -24.78 -8.77 42.49
C PHE A 297 -24.10 -7.99 41.34
N LEU A 298 -22.89 -7.46 41.56
CA LEU A 298 -22.15 -6.68 40.57
C LEU A 298 -21.74 -7.50 39.33
N ALA A 299 -21.50 -8.80 39.49
CA ALA A 299 -21.23 -9.72 38.38
C ALA A 299 -22.41 -9.86 37.40
N ARG A 300 -23.64 -9.53 37.83
CA ARG A 300 -24.84 -9.45 36.98
C ARG A 300 -25.17 -8.01 36.56
N ASN A 301 -24.99 -7.07 37.49
CA ASN A 301 -25.39 -5.67 37.36
C ASN A 301 -24.17 -4.76 37.47
N ALA A 302 -23.32 -4.75 36.43
CA ALA A 302 -22.02 -4.09 36.45
C ALA A 302 -22.08 -2.54 36.44
N THR A 303 -23.22 -1.96 36.06
CA THR A 303 -23.44 -0.51 35.95
C THR A 303 -24.85 -0.12 36.40
N GLY A 304 -25.06 1.16 36.73
CA GLY A 304 -26.36 1.70 37.18
C GLY A 304 -26.39 2.03 38.67
N PHE A 305 -27.50 2.61 39.13
CA PHE A 305 -27.65 3.15 40.49
C PHE A 305 -27.37 2.11 41.59
N TYR A 306 -27.94 0.91 41.46
CA TYR A 306 -27.72 -0.18 42.42
C TYR A 306 -26.28 -0.75 42.37
N ALA A 307 -25.56 -0.61 41.26
CA ALA A 307 -24.16 -1.01 41.16
C ALA A 307 -23.25 -0.10 42.00
N GLU A 308 -23.45 1.22 41.94
CA GLU A 308 -22.69 2.15 42.78
C GLU A 308 -23.04 2.01 44.27
N LEU A 309 -24.31 1.73 44.61
CA LEU A 309 -24.70 1.37 45.98
C LEU A 309 -24.00 0.09 46.47
N ALA A 310 -23.95 -0.97 45.66
CA ALA A 310 -23.28 -2.22 46.02
C ALA A 310 -21.78 -2.03 46.26
N ARG A 311 -21.11 -1.22 45.43
CA ARG A 311 -19.69 -0.84 45.63
C ARG A 311 -19.48 -0.08 46.94
N ALA A 312 -20.38 0.84 47.28
CA ALA A 312 -20.32 1.58 48.54
C ALA A 312 -20.52 0.67 49.77
N GLN A 313 -21.40 -0.33 49.70
CA GLN A 313 -21.57 -1.32 50.77
C GLN A 313 -20.33 -2.23 50.90
N ILE A 314 -19.70 -2.64 49.79
CA ILE A 314 -18.42 -3.39 49.82
C ILE A 314 -17.33 -2.59 50.54
N ALA A 315 -17.14 -1.31 50.22
CA ALA A 315 -16.14 -0.47 50.88
C ALA A 315 -16.36 -0.41 52.40
N LYS A 316 -17.58 -0.09 52.82
CA LYS A 316 -18.02 -0.01 54.22
C LYS A 316 -17.89 -1.33 54.99
N LEU A 317 -18.09 -2.48 54.34
CA LEU A 317 -17.87 -3.80 54.95
C LEU A 317 -16.36 -4.10 55.10
N THR A 318 -15.56 -3.75 54.10
CA THR A 318 -14.09 -3.90 54.13
C THR A 318 -13.45 -3.03 55.21
N GLU A 319 -13.89 -1.77 55.36
CA GLU A 319 -13.45 -0.87 56.44
C GLU A 319 -13.73 -1.46 57.83
N ARG A 320 -14.94 -1.97 58.06
CA ARG A 320 -15.33 -2.64 59.31
C ARG A 320 -14.50 -3.89 59.59
N ALA A 321 -14.21 -4.69 58.57
CA ALA A 321 -13.34 -5.86 58.68
C ALA A 321 -11.88 -5.50 59.01
N GLY A 322 -11.40 -4.34 58.55
CA GLY A 322 -10.10 -3.77 58.96
C GLY A 322 -10.09 -3.29 60.41
N GLN A 323 -11.13 -2.56 60.83
CA GLN A 323 -11.26 -2.03 62.20
C GLN A 323 -11.34 -3.15 63.25
N GLY A 324 -12.03 -4.26 62.94
CA GLY A 324 -12.14 -5.43 63.82
C GLY A 324 -10.85 -6.24 64.01
N ARG A 325 -9.74 -5.85 63.39
CA ARG A 325 -8.44 -6.57 63.45
C ARG A 325 -7.34 -5.83 64.21
N ALA A 326 -7.65 -4.67 64.80
CA ALA A 326 -6.70 -3.80 65.49
C ALA A 326 -6.56 -4.10 67.00
N GLU A 327 -6.27 -5.36 67.38
CA GLU A 327 -5.73 -5.65 68.71
C GLU A 327 -4.19 -5.55 68.66
N PRO A 328 -3.55 -4.72 69.52
CA PRO A 328 -2.10 -4.52 69.44
C PRO A 328 -1.35 -5.81 69.85
N PRO A 329 -0.32 -6.23 69.08
CA PRO A 329 0.43 -7.44 69.42
C PRO A 329 1.14 -7.27 70.76
N ARG A 330 0.91 -8.20 71.69
CA ARG A 330 1.67 -8.26 72.94
C ARG A 330 3.16 -8.41 72.62
N VAL A 331 3.96 -7.44 73.06
CA VAL A 331 5.42 -7.47 72.89
C VAL A 331 6.01 -8.57 73.79
N VAL A 332 6.16 -9.75 73.22
CA VAL A 332 7.06 -10.78 73.76
C VAL A 332 8.44 -10.46 73.20
N SER A 333 9.36 -10.02 74.06
CA SER A 333 10.70 -9.58 73.68
C SER A 333 11.58 -10.74 73.19
N ALA A 334 11.42 -11.12 71.93
CA ALA A 334 12.40 -11.95 71.23
C ALA A 334 13.68 -11.13 70.99
N LYS A 335 14.82 -11.69 71.38
CA LYS A 335 16.16 -11.11 71.20
C LYS A 335 16.44 -10.87 69.70
N PRO A 336 17.10 -9.77 69.29
CA PRO A 336 17.54 -9.62 67.91
C PRO A 336 18.43 -10.78 67.46
N ALA A 337 18.16 -11.32 66.28
CA ALA A 337 19.10 -12.14 65.54
C ALA A 337 19.87 -11.23 64.56
N ASP A 338 21.17 -11.43 64.45
CA ASP A 338 22.03 -10.49 63.73
C ASP A 338 21.80 -10.51 62.21
N PRO A 339 21.82 -9.34 61.53
CA PRO A 339 21.51 -9.22 60.10
C PRO A 339 22.54 -9.88 59.15
N VAL A 340 23.58 -10.51 59.70
CA VAL A 340 24.65 -11.18 58.95
C VAL A 340 24.19 -12.54 58.42
N ASP A 341 23.43 -13.31 59.20
CA ASP A 341 23.05 -14.68 58.84
C ASP A 341 22.02 -14.70 57.69
N ALA A 342 21.03 -13.80 57.72
CA ALA A 342 20.04 -13.67 56.65
C ALA A 342 20.69 -13.31 55.29
N ALA A 343 21.76 -12.50 55.30
CA ALA A 343 22.53 -12.18 54.10
C ALA A 343 23.37 -13.39 53.61
N ALA A 344 23.95 -14.15 54.53
CA ALA A 344 24.70 -15.37 54.22
C ALA A 344 23.79 -16.47 53.62
N GLU A 345 22.56 -16.63 54.14
CA GLU A 345 21.58 -17.59 53.65
C GLU A 345 21.02 -17.20 52.28
N ALA A 346 20.66 -15.93 52.07
CA ALA A 346 20.27 -15.43 50.75
C ALA A 346 21.37 -15.61 49.68
N LEU A 347 22.65 -15.54 50.06
CA LEU A 347 23.77 -15.82 49.16
C LEU A 347 23.94 -17.32 48.84
N ARG A 348 23.62 -18.22 49.79
CA ARG A 348 23.60 -19.68 49.55
C ARG A 348 22.50 -20.04 48.55
N GLN A 349 21.27 -19.59 48.80
CA GLN A 349 20.11 -19.82 47.93
C GLN A 349 20.36 -19.31 46.50
N ARG A 350 21.00 -18.14 46.33
CA ARG A 350 21.39 -17.62 45.01
C ARG A 350 22.43 -18.48 44.30
N ARG A 351 23.42 -19.02 45.02
CA ARG A 351 24.45 -19.92 44.46
C ARG A 351 23.88 -21.29 44.07
N GLU A 352 22.93 -21.80 44.85
CA GLU A 352 22.21 -23.04 44.53
C GLU A 352 21.32 -22.87 43.29
N ALA A 353 20.56 -21.77 43.21
CA ALA A 353 19.78 -21.42 42.02
C ALA A 353 20.65 -21.22 40.76
N GLN A 354 21.87 -20.70 40.90
CA GLN A 354 22.81 -20.58 39.78
C GLN A 354 23.33 -21.96 39.32
N ARG A 355 23.74 -22.83 40.25
CA ARG A 355 24.18 -24.20 39.95
C ARG A 355 23.09 -25.03 39.27
N ALA A 356 21.84 -24.88 39.71
CA ALA A 356 20.69 -25.53 39.07
C ALA A 356 20.51 -25.09 37.60
N ARG A 357 20.78 -23.81 37.29
CA ARG A 357 20.75 -23.29 35.90
C ARG A 357 21.90 -23.81 35.06
N GLU A 358 23.11 -23.92 35.61
CA GLU A 358 24.27 -24.50 34.92
C GLU A 358 24.05 -25.99 34.62
N GLN A 359 23.51 -26.75 35.58
CA GLN A 359 23.14 -28.16 35.38
C GLN A 359 22.02 -28.34 34.35
N ALA A 360 21.01 -27.46 34.34
CA ALA A 360 19.96 -27.47 33.31
C ALA A 360 20.53 -27.18 31.91
N ALA A 361 21.45 -26.22 31.78
CA ALA A 361 22.10 -25.91 30.51
C ALA A 361 22.90 -27.11 29.96
N LEU A 362 23.63 -27.82 30.84
CA LEU A 362 24.40 -29.03 30.51
C LEU A 362 23.53 -30.24 30.13
N GLN A 363 22.23 -30.22 30.40
CA GLN A 363 21.30 -31.31 30.05
C GLN A 363 20.51 -31.04 28.76
N THR A 364 20.74 -29.92 28.06
CA THR A 364 20.08 -29.59 26.79
C THR A 364 20.57 -30.51 25.67
N PRO A 365 19.73 -31.39 25.06
CA PRO A 365 20.21 -32.29 24.03
C PRO A 365 20.45 -31.55 22.71
N VAL A 366 21.69 -31.57 22.21
CA VAL A 366 22.00 -31.09 20.86
C VAL A 366 21.48 -32.12 19.86
N ALA A 367 20.41 -31.76 19.13
CA ALA A 367 19.87 -32.61 18.07
C ALA A 367 20.89 -32.76 16.92
N PRO A 368 21.16 -33.98 16.41
CA PRO A 368 22.10 -34.18 15.31
C PRO A 368 21.52 -33.65 13.98
N ALA A 369 22.33 -32.91 13.24
CA ALA A 369 21.99 -32.47 11.89
C ALA A 369 21.98 -33.68 10.91
N PRO A 370 21.10 -33.68 9.88
CA PRO A 370 21.00 -34.79 8.93
C PRO A 370 22.22 -34.89 8.01
N VAL A 371 22.68 -36.11 7.76
CA VAL A 371 23.85 -36.41 6.92
C VAL A 371 23.41 -36.61 5.46
N PRO A 372 24.00 -35.89 4.48
CA PRO A 372 23.77 -36.15 3.07
C PRO A 372 24.55 -37.40 2.58
N PRO A 373 24.02 -38.17 1.60
CA PRO A 373 24.68 -39.37 1.09
C PRO A 373 25.93 -39.04 0.26
N ALA A 374 26.88 -39.97 0.23
CA ALA A 374 28.19 -39.79 -0.40
C ALA A 374 28.18 -39.95 -1.93
N ALA A 375 29.12 -39.27 -2.59
CA ALA A 375 29.51 -39.49 -3.98
C ALA A 375 31.03 -39.71 -4.07
N THR A 376 31.48 -40.44 -5.10
CA THR A 376 32.86 -40.94 -5.29
C THR A 376 33.83 -39.90 -5.90
N PRO A 377 35.17 -40.11 -5.83
CA PRO A 377 36.10 -38.99 -5.62
C PRO A 377 37.03 -38.60 -6.80
N SER A 378 37.75 -37.48 -6.55
CA SER A 378 39.05 -37.07 -7.15
C SER A 378 39.07 -36.42 -8.56
N PRO A 379 40.13 -35.66 -8.93
CA PRO A 379 41.32 -35.25 -8.15
C PRO A 379 41.63 -33.72 -8.09
N VAL A 380 42.27 -33.32 -6.99
CA VAL A 380 43.36 -32.33 -6.84
C VAL A 380 43.42 -31.10 -7.77
N ALA A 381 43.27 -29.90 -7.17
CA ALA A 381 43.97 -28.67 -7.56
C ALA A 381 44.49 -27.94 -6.30
N SER A 382 45.64 -27.28 -6.38
CA SER A 382 46.39 -26.80 -5.21
C SER A 382 46.01 -25.39 -4.74
N VAL A 383 46.04 -25.20 -3.41
CA VAL A 383 45.78 -23.91 -2.72
C VAL A 383 47.08 -23.17 -2.43
N PRO A 384 47.18 -21.87 -2.80
CA PRO A 384 48.01 -20.91 -2.09
C PRO A 384 47.25 -20.29 -0.90
N ARG A 385 47.89 -20.32 0.25
CA ARG A 385 47.40 -19.91 1.58
C ARG A 385 47.02 -18.42 1.63
N ALA A 386 45.79 -18.12 2.06
CA ALA A 386 45.40 -16.79 2.53
C ALA A 386 45.15 -16.85 4.04
N GLU A 387 45.69 -15.89 4.79
CA GLU A 387 45.55 -15.83 6.24
C GLU A 387 44.21 -15.18 6.64
N PRO A 388 43.62 -15.57 7.78
CA PRO A 388 42.38 -14.97 8.27
C PRO A 388 42.64 -13.57 8.83
N ALA A 389 42.61 -12.56 7.95
CA ALA A 389 42.58 -11.16 8.37
C ALA A 389 41.40 -10.94 9.33
N GLY A 390 41.69 -10.32 10.48
CA GLY A 390 40.76 -10.21 11.60
C GLY A 390 39.45 -9.48 11.27
N ALA A 391 38.47 -9.58 12.18
CA ALA A 391 37.14 -9.03 12.02
C ALA A 391 37.16 -7.52 11.77
N ALA A 392 37.08 -7.13 10.49
CA ALA A 392 37.05 -5.73 10.05
C ALA A 392 35.87 -5.01 10.70
N THR A 393 36.13 -3.80 11.20
CA THR A 393 35.14 -3.00 11.92
C THR A 393 33.92 -2.67 11.06
N ASN A 394 32.78 -2.36 11.70
CA ASN A 394 31.57 -1.95 10.99
C ASN A 394 31.80 -0.73 10.06
N ALA A 395 32.77 0.14 10.39
CA ALA A 395 33.20 1.25 9.54
C ALA A 395 33.95 0.77 8.29
N GLU A 396 34.92 -0.13 8.41
CA GLU A 396 35.66 -0.68 7.27
C GLU A 396 34.76 -1.49 6.34
N GLN A 397 33.84 -2.29 6.88
CA GLN A 397 32.84 -3.03 6.11
C GLN A 397 31.91 -2.08 5.34
N SER A 398 31.49 -0.97 5.97
CA SER A 398 30.69 0.07 5.31
C SER A 398 31.48 0.73 4.18
N CYS A 399 32.76 1.06 4.40
CA CYS A 399 33.59 1.65 3.35
C CYS A 399 33.93 0.70 2.19
N ARG A 400 33.98 -0.62 2.43
CA ARG A 400 34.04 -1.59 1.31
C ARG A 400 32.76 -1.50 0.47
N ARG A 401 31.57 -1.61 1.09
CA ARG A 401 30.28 -1.49 0.39
C ARG A 401 30.13 -0.18 -0.41
N ASP A 402 30.54 0.95 0.16
CA ASP A 402 30.47 2.24 -0.52
C ASP A 402 31.45 2.33 -1.70
N ARG A 403 32.65 1.75 -1.58
CA ARG A 403 33.61 1.69 -2.69
C ARG A 403 33.07 0.87 -3.85
N ASP A 404 32.41 -0.26 -3.56
CA ASP A 404 31.79 -1.12 -4.56
C ASP A 404 30.56 -0.43 -5.21
N ARG A 405 29.81 0.35 -4.44
CA ARG A 405 28.67 1.16 -4.92
C ARG A 405 29.12 2.30 -5.82
N LEU A 406 30.19 3.00 -5.46
CA LEU A 406 30.85 4.00 -6.32
C LEU A 406 31.41 3.40 -7.60
N ALA A 407 31.94 2.17 -7.56
CA ALA A 407 32.39 1.48 -8.77
C ALA A 407 31.24 1.23 -9.75
N ARG A 408 30.09 0.73 -9.28
CA ARG A 408 28.89 0.52 -10.12
C ARG A 408 28.36 1.82 -10.73
N LEU A 409 28.21 2.87 -9.92
CA LEU A 409 27.71 4.18 -10.39
C LEU A 409 28.68 4.93 -11.32
N ARG A 410 29.94 4.48 -11.44
CA ARG A 410 30.89 4.94 -12.48
C ARG A 410 30.77 4.16 -13.79
N SER A 411 30.19 2.96 -13.77
CA SER A 411 29.93 2.15 -14.96
C SER A 411 28.58 2.47 -15.60
N ASP A 412 27.56 2.76 -14.79
CA ASP A 412 26.23 3.20 -15.25
C ASP A 412 25.70 4.33 -14.33
N PRO A 413 25.86 5.62 -14.73
CA PRO A 413 25.60 6.77 -13.86
C PRO A 413 24.14 7.26 -13.93
N VAL A 414 23.26 6.67 -13.12
CA VAL A 414 21.87 7.14 -12.97
C VAL A 414 21.80 8.34 -12.02
N ALA A 415 21.30 9.49 -12.50
CA ALA A 415 21.33 10.77 -11.78
C ALA A 415 20.69 10.74 -10.38
N GLU A 416 19.49 10.15 -10.24
CA GLU A 416 18.83 10.03 -8.94
C GLU A 416 19.59 9.10 -7.97
N GLU A 417 20.24 8.04 -8.49
CA GLU A 417 21.02 7.12 -7.67
C GLU A 417 22.31 7.76 -7.16
N VAL A 418 22.97 8.58 -7.98
CA VAL A 418 24.16 9.35 -7.56
C VAL A 418 23.78 10.38 -6.49
N LEU A 419 22.66 11.11 -6.67
CA LEU A 419 22.14 12.03 -5.66
C LEU A 419 21.72 11.33 -4.36
N ARG A 420 21.14 10.12 -4.47
CA ARG A 420 20.79 9.28 -3.31
C ARG A 420 22.05 8.78 -2.58
N PHE A 421 23.03 8.29 -3.33
CA PHE A 421 24.28 7.76 -2.78
C PHE A 421 25.11 8.84 -2.07
N GLU A 422 25.13 10.08 -2.57
CA GLU A 422 25.78 11.23 -1.89
C GLU A 422 25.22 11.47 -0.47
N ARG A 423 23.92 11.27 -0.27
CA ARG A 423 23.24 11.40 1.04
C ARG A 423 23.44 10.19 1.96
N GLU A 424 23.58 9.00 1.37
CA GLU A 424 23.70 7.72 2.08
C GLU A 424 25.16 7.30 2.36
N LEU A 425 26.14 8.06 1.89
CA LEU A 425 27.57 7.71 1.96
C LEU A 425 28.09 7.71 3.41
N ALA A 426 28.56 6.54 3.86
CA ALA A 426 29.18 6.34 5.17
C ALA A 426 30.72 6.49 5.13
N CYS A 427 31.36 6.26 3.98
CA CYS A 427 32.83 6.38 3.86
C CYS A 427 33.29 7.79 3.48
N GLU A 428 33.72 8.56 4.47
CA GLU A 428 34.21 9.94 4.32
C GLU A 428 35.28 10.12 3.22
N PRO A 429 36.33 9.27 3.08
CA PRO A 429 37.30 9.34 1.97
C PRO A 429 36.73 9.28 0.54
N LEU A 430 35.47 8.84 0.36
CA LEU A 430 34.82 8.77 -0.95
C LEU A 430 33.96 10.01 -1.26
N ARG A 431 33.68 10.90 -0.29
CA ARG A 431 32.75 12.04 -0.48
C ARG A 431 33.20 12.97 -1.61
N ALA A 432 34.49 13.31 -1.66
CA ALA A 432 35.09 14.11 -2.74
C ALA A 432 35.18 13.40 -4.11
N GLN A 433 34.86 12.10 -4.17
CA GLN A 433 34.74 11.34 -5.42
C GLN A 433 33.28 11.23 -5.89
N VAL A 434 32.32 11.08 -4.96
CA VAL A 434 30.88 11.09 -5.27
C VAL A 434 30.43 12.48 -5.73
N ALA A 435 30.91 13.55 -5.08
CA ALA A 435 30.58 14.93 -5.47
C ALA A 435 30.96 15.25 -6.93
N ARG A 436 32.14 14.79 -7.39
CA ARG A 436 32.56 14.96 -8.80
C ARG A 436 31.73 14.14 -9.78
N LEU A 437 31.35 12.92 -9.39
CA LEU A 437 30.45 12.07 -10.19
C LEU A 437 29.06 12.70 -10.32
N ARG A 438 28.54 13.30 -9.24
CA ARG A 438 27.31 14.11 -9.28
C ARG A 438 27.48 15.30 -10.23
N GLU A 439 28.55 16.07 -10.11
CA GLU A 439 28.80 17.24 -10.95
C GLU A 439 28.86 16.88 -12.44
N SER A 440 29.46 15.74 -12.80
CA SER A 440 29.51 15.26 -14.20
C SER A 440 28.19 14.69 -14.74
N VAL A 441 27.21 14.39 -13.88
CA VAL A 441 25.94 13.71 -14.24
C VAL A 441 24.72 14.64 -14.11
N VAL A 442 24.77 15.59 -13.17
CA VAL A 442 23.67 16.50 -12.82
C VAL A 442 24.04 17.96 -13.14
N GLY A 443 25.32 18.27 -13.35
CA GLY A 443 25.83 19.63 -13.52
C GLY A 443 26.05 20.37 -12.20
N PRO A 444 26.68 21.56 -12.25
CA PRO A 444 26.89 22.39 -11.07
C PRO A 444 25.57 23.01 -10.61
N VAL A 445 25.21 22.79 -9.34
CA VAL A 445 23.99 23.36 -8.73
C VAL A 445 24.32 24.71 -8.12
N ALA A 446 23.69 25.77 -8.61
CA ALA A 446 23.80 27.11 -8.01
C ALA A 446 23.28 27.12 -6.56
N ALA A 447 24.04 27.71 -5.65
CA ALA A 447 23.66 27.77 -4.24
C ALA A 447 22.46 28.72 -4.01
N PRO A 448 21.49 28.36 -3.15
CA PRO A 448 20.36 29.23 -2.84
C PRO A 448 20.81 30.41 -1.98
N ALA A 449 20.42 31.62 -2.37
CA ALA A 449 20.67 32.82 -1.58
C ALA A 449 19.75 32.85 -0.34
N LEU A 450 20.32 32.66 0.86
CA LEU A 450 19.62 33.02 2.10
C LEU A 450 19.67 34.54 2.30
N ALA A 451 18.55 35.11 2.77
CA ALA A 451 18.46 36.53 3.05
C ALA A 451 19.19 36.90 4.36
N ALA A 452 19.95 38.00 4.33
CA ALA A 452 20.47 38.67 5.51
C ALA A 452 20.25 40.19 5.37
N GLN A 453 19.47 40.77 6.28
CA GLN A 453 19.28 42.23 6.36
C GLN A 453 20.25 42.83 7.38
N ALA A 454 21.20 43.66 6.94
CA ALA A 454 21.81 44.73 7.75
C ALA A 454 22.71 45.65 6.90
N ALA A 455 22.96 46.86 7.41
CA ALA A 455 24.03 47.79 7.05
C ALA A 455 24.16 48.27 5.57
N ARG A 456 23.66 49.48 5.31
CA ARG A 456 24.30 50.42 4.36
C ARG A 456 25.62 50.92 5.00
N PRO A 457 26.67 51.29 4.24
CA PRO A 457 26.72 52.67 3.71
C PRO A 457 27.45 52.87 2.35
N VAL A 458 27.20 54.03 1.71
CA VAL A 458 28.18 54.97 1.07
C VAL A 458 29.28 54.41 0.11
N SER A 459 29.54 54.93 -1.11
CA SER A 459 28.89 55.99 -1.93
C SER A 459 29.59 56.20 -3.30
N VAL A 460 28.89 56.91 -4.22
CA VAL A 460 29.44 57.79 -5.30
C VAL A 460 30.04 57.14 -6.58
N PRO A 461 29.88 57.74 -7.79
CA PRO A 461 30.15 57.09 -9.09
C PRO A 461 31.17 57.81 -10.01
N THR A 462 31.55 57.17 -11.13
CA THR A 462 32.25 57.84 -12.26
C THR A 462 31.90 57.25 -13.64
N GLY A 463 31.45 58.13 -14.54
CA GLY A 463 32.12 58.34 -15.83
C GLY A 463 31.72 57.48 -17.05
N PRO A 464 31.47 58.06 -18.26
CA PRO A 464 30.87 57.31 -19.38
C PRO A 464 31.58 57.49 -20.75
N VAL A 465 30.85 57.16 -21.84
CA VAL A 465 31.03 57.57 -23.27
C VAL A 465 32.11 56.82 -24.12
N PRO A 466 32.19 56.93 -25.48
CA PRO A 466 31.66 55.87 -26.38
C PRO A 466 32.52 55.53 -27.64
N THR A 467 31.87 55.02 -28.71
CA THR A 467 32.23 55.06 -30.17
C THR A 467 33.43 54.22 -30.66
N ALA A 468 33.55 53.80 -31.94
CA ALA A 468 32.59 53.59 -33.05
C ALA A 468 33.28 52.86 -34.25
N ALA A 469 32.48 52.56 -35.30
CA ALA A 469 32.89 52.32 -36.70
C ALA A 469 33.55 50.97 -37.10
N ALA A 470 33.57 50.76 -38.42
CA ALA A 470 34.13 49.64 -39.21
C ALA A 470 34.80 50.26 -40.48
N PRO A 471 35.07 49.61 -41.64
CA PRO A 471 35.07 48.18 -42.05
C PRO A 471 36.28 47.77 -42.96
N SER A 472 36.15 46.65 -43.72
CA SER A 472 36.56 46.48 -45.15
C SER A 472 37.73 45.53 -45.57
N VAL A 473 37.62 44.97 -46.80
CA VAL A 473 38.61 44.23 -47.68
C VAL A 473 39.20 42.90 -47.09
N ALA A 474 39.24 41.68 -47.68
CA ALA A 474 39.38 41.08 -49.04
C ALA A 474 40.87 40.85 -49.51
N THR A 475 41.27 39.92 -50.40
CA THR A 475 40.55 39.16 -51.45
C THR A 475 40.94 37.62 -51.55
N PRO A 476 41.53 36.93 -52.60
CA PRO A 476 41.34 35.45 -52.81
C PRO A 476 42.61 34.51 -52.73
N PRO A 477 43.00 33.58 -53.66
CA PRO A 477 43.30 32.16 -53.30
C PRO A 477 44.71 31.62 -53.72
N PRO A 478 45.00 30.30 -53.53
CA PRO A 478 44.92 29.34 -54.65
C PRO A 478 44.34 27.95 -54.27
N ALA A 479 44.51 26.92 -55.13
CA ALA A 479 43.74 25.66 -55.12
C ALA A 479 44.58 24.36 -55.01
N LEU A 480 43.87 23.21 -55.04
CA LEU A 480 44.32 21.81 -55.22
C LEU A 480 44.97 21.07 -54.03
N ALA A 481 44.15 20.24 -53.36
CA ALA A 481 44.51 18.86 -53.00
C ALA A 481 43.25 18.03 -52.74
N ALA A 482 43.05 16.90 -53.44
CA ALA A 482 41.90 16.03 -53.20
C ALA A 482 42.20 14.97 -52.13
N LYS A 483 41.37 14.89 -51.09
CA LYS A 483 41.23 13.71 -50.22
C LYS A 483 39.76 13.43 -49.94
N SER A 484 39.39 12.16 -50.03
CA SER A 484 38.03 11.69 -49.73
C SER A 484 37.72 11.83 -48.25
N ALA A 485 36.86 12.78 -47.89
CA ALA A 485 36.18 12.84 -46.60
C ALA A 485 34.70 12.49 -46.82
N ALA A 486 34.15 11.57 -46.02
CA ALA A 486 32.77 11.14 -46.15
C ALA A 486 31.80 12.28 -45.86
N ALA A 487 30.74 12.41 -46.65
CA ALA A 487 29.65 13.33 -46.35
C ALA A 487 28.96 12.90 -45.02
N PRO A 488 28.68 13.84 -44.10
CA PRO A 488 27.98 13.51 -42.86
C PRO A 488 26.55 13.01 -43.19
N SER A 489 26.10 11.99 -42.47
CA SER A 489 24.74 11.47 -42.64
C SER A 489 23.69 12.50 -42.26
N SER A 490 22.49 12.39 -42.83
CA SER A 490 21.34 13.27 -42.51
C SER A 490 21.02 13.32 -41.01
N ALA A 491 21.25 12.22 -40.29
CA ALA A 491 21.11 12.15 -38.84
C ALA A 491 22.09 13.11 -38.11
N ALA A 492 23.37 13.15 -38.50
CA ALA A 492 24.34 14.08 -37.90
C ALA A 492 23.95 15.54 -38.16
N VAL A 493 23.53 15.86 -39.39
CA VAL A 493 23.04 17.19 -39.77
C VAL A 493 21.80 17.59 -38.95
N SER A 494 20.90 16.65 -38.63
CA SER A 494 19.74 16.91 -37.76
C SER A 494 20.12 17.12 -36.29
N ALA A 495 21.14 16.42 -35.77
CA ALA A 495 21.61 16.59 -34.39
C ALA A 495 22.28 17.97 -34.19
N ASP A 496 23.13 18.38 -35.14
CA ASP A 496 23.74 19.72 -35.14
C ASP A 496 22.72 20.83 -35.43
N ALA A 497 21.60 20.55 -36.10
CA ALA A 497 20.47 21.48 -36.17
C ALA A 497 19.78 21.61 -34.80
N CYS A 498 19.46 20.49 -34.16
CA CYS A 498 18.77 20.49 -32.87
C CYS A 498 19.55 21.20 -31.75
N ARG A 499 20.87 21.03 -31.71
CA ARG A 499 21.71 21.76 -30.74
C ARG A 499 21.61 23.28 -30.90
N ARG A 500 21.57 23.79 -32.14
CA ARG A 500 21.42 25.23 -32.43
C ARG A 500 20.02 25.74 -32.10
N ASP A 501 18.98 24.96 -32.36
CA ASP A 501 17.60 25.30 -31.94
C ASP A 501 17.49 25.36 -30.40
N GLN A 502 18.14 24.42 -29.70
CA GLN A 502 18.17 24.38 -28.23
C GLN A 502 18.95 25.55 -27.63
N GLU A 503 20.10 25.93 -28.20
CA GLU A 503 20.84 27.14 -27.83
C GLU A 503 20.01 28.42 -28.08
N THR A 504 19.27 28.47 -29.18
CA THR A 504 18.39 29.62 -29.50
C THR A 504 17.22 29.72 -28.53
N LEU A 505 16.58 28.59 -28.19
CA LEU A 505 15.54 28.51 -27.16
C LEU A 505 16.07 28.89 -25.76
N ALA A 506 17.32 28.53 -25.43
CA ALA A 506 17.94 28.92 -24.17
C ALA A 506 18.15 30.45 -24.08
N ARG A 507 18.55 31.11 -25.18
CA ARG A 507 18.67 32.58 -25.23
C ARG A 507 17.31 33.26 -25.06
N LEU A 508 16.27 32.78 -25.75
CA LEU A 508 14.91 33.34 -25.65
C LEU A 508 14.22 33.06 -24.30
N ARG A 509 14.78 32.17 -23.46
CA ARG A 509 14.37 32.00 -22.04
C ARG A 509 15.08 32.96 -21.09
N ALA A 510 16.24 33.49 -21.48
CA ALA A 510 16.96 34.50 -20.72
C ALA A 510 16.50 35.94 -21.06
N ASP A 511 16.13 36.17 -22.33
CA ASP A 511 15.56 37.43 -22.82
C ASP A 511 14.40 37.17 -23.81
N PRO A 512 13.14 37.13 -23.32
CA PRO A 512 11.99 36.71 -24.12
C PRO A 512 11.44 37.82 -25.03
N THR A 513 11.74 37.74 -26.33
CA THR A 513 11.21 38.65 -27.35
C THR A 513 10.13 37.98 -28.22
N ARG A 514 8.96 38.64 -28.35
CA ARG A 514 7.82 38.11 -29.15
C ARG A 514 8.22 37.78 -30.60
N GLU A 515 9.02 38.64 -31.25
CA GLU A 515 9.56 38.36 -32.59
C GLU A 515 10.56 37.21 -32.63
N GLY A 516 11.42 37.07 -31.62
CA GLY A 516 12.42 35.99 -31.54
C GLY A 516 11.76 34.62 -31.40
N ILE A 517 10.74 34.54 -30.54
CA ILE A 517 9.95 33.31 -30.34
C ILE A 517 9.20 32.94 -31.61
N ALA A 518 8.50 33.89 -32.26
CA ALA A 518 7.78 33.65 -33.51
C ALA A 518 8.70 33.31 -34.70
N ARG A 519 9.98 33.74 -34.67
CA ARG A 519 11.00 33.36 -35.64
C ARG A 519 11.47 31.92 -35.40
N LEU A 520 11.84 31.59 -34.17
CA LEU A 520 12.24 30.23 -33.79
C LEU A 520 11.11 29.22 -34.07
N GLU A 521 9.85 29.55 -33.82
CA GLU A 521 8.71 28.66 -34.11
C GLU A 521 8.58 28.30 -35.60
N ARG A 522 8.88 29.24 -36.51
CA ARG A 522 8.83 29.01 -37.97
C ARG A 522 10.09 28.32 -38.52
N GLU A 523 11.25 28.58 -37.92
CA GLU A 523 12.55 28.08 -38.41
C GLU A 523 12.99 26.77 -37.72
N LEU A 524 12.21 26.29 -36.75
CA LEU A 524 12.50 25.11 -35.92
C LEU A 524 12.73 23.85 -36.75
N ARG A 525 13.91 23.25 -36.59
CA ARG A 525 14.32 21.99 -37.23
C ARG A 525 14.23 20.80 -36.29
N CYS A 526 14.20 21.05 -34.98
CA CYS A 526 14.06 20.03 -33.95
C CYS A 526 12.64 19.97 -33.36
N GLU A 527 11.84 19.07 -33.91
CA GLU A 527 10.45 18.82 -33.52
C GLU A 527 10.25 18.55 -32.02
N THR A 528 11.22 17.95 -31.34
CA THR A 528 11.16 17.69 -29.88
C THR A 528 11.17 18.96 -29.02
N LEU A 529 11.56 20.11 -29.60
CA LEU A 529 11.53 21.41 -28.93
C LEU A 529 10.21 22.17 -29.17
N ARG A 530 9.35 21.76 -30.11
CA ARG A 530 8.09 22.48 -30.41
C ARG A 530 7.18 22.64 -29.18
N PRO A 531 6.96 21.62 -28.30
CA PRO A 531 6.21 21.78 -27.06
C PRO A 531 6.89 22.65 -25.98
N GLN A 532 8.11 23.14 -26.24
CA GLN A 532 8.82 24.08 -25.38
C GLN A 532 8.77 25.51 -25.93
N VAL A 533 8.82 25.67 -27.26
CA VAL A 533 8.64 26.97 -27.94
C VAL A 533 7.20 27.48 -27.77
N VAL A 534 6.19 26.61 -27.93
CA VAL A 534 4.77 26.99 -27.76
C VAL A 534 4.49 27.55 -26.36
N ARG A 535 4.94 26.84 -25.30
CA ARG A 535 4.79 27.31 -23.92
C ARG A 535 5.54 28.61 -23.62
N LEU A 536 6.69 28.83 -24.27
CA LEU A 536 7.42 30.10 -24.16
C LEU A 536 6.68 31.24 -24.87
N ARG A 537 5.97 30.96 -25.97
CA ARG A 537 5.10 31.95 -26.63
C ARG A 537 3.89 32.31 -25.76
N GLU A 538 3.27 31.30 -25.13
CA GLU A 538 2.13 31.48 -24.22
C GLU A 538 2.53 32.35 -23.02
N SER A 539 3.68 32.09 -22.38
CA SER A 539 4.18 32.89 -21.24
C SER A 539 4.63 34.33 -21.57
N VAL A 540 4.50 34.76 -22.83
CA VAL A 540 4.88 36.09 -23.33
C VAL A 540 3.74 36.67 -24.21
N ALA A 541 2.55 36.07 -24.20
CA ALA A 541 1.37 36.55 -24.92
C ALA A 541 0.56 37.57 -24.11
N ASP A 542 0.53 37.40 -22.80
CA ASP A 542 0.21 38.44 -21.81
C ASP A 542 1.27 39.57 -21.81
#